data_AF-A0AAU3VNZ2-F1
#
_entry.id   AF-A0AAU3VNZ2-F1
#
_cell.length_a   1.000
_cell.length_b   1.000
_cell.length_c   1.000
_cell.angle_alpha   90.00
_cell.angle_beta   90.00
_cell.angle_gamma   90.00
#
_symmetry.space_group_name_H-M   'P 1'
#
loop_
_entity.id
_entity.type
_entity.pdbx_description
1 polymer ?
#
loop_
_entity_poly.entity_id
_entity_poly.type
_entity_poly.pdbx_seq_one_letter_code
_entity_poly.pdbx_strand_id
1 'polypeptide(L)'
;MRTTASTNRRSSTTRHPVHGSSARRRMRTRHGDIGIDTATSLLIDLHRTPDSAGALPRGRAAGRYSCLSCGRTLELCGPRDHADFTARFRHTRLEPDRCPARPEHLARVRSAVADAQSLAHELTASVPTVRIQLAVTAAEPGAIPVLSLRVHAPSGISVIHLPHGELAGHQASRILAVRDPDVRQWVLFNRHAPAHYRTAGQIHVRTRRQDHHIDKITPTPGQRRLAQSHLAVAWRDHGTLLLPFGGHPVTHQPRTGENWSGPAASWQQDWKISHPRPADGAVWWGLLPLPLRAVVAPTLLGAATTAMAELESAQTGREAYRRSKARERYALQASSRPVRPQQLHLPIATATAAATEPGPQAAGEHPPTTAGSAPELRAIAVRQSRPRRWRLWRSLLARLRRR
;
A
#
# COMPACT_ATOMS: atom_id res chain seq x y z
N MET A 1 -87.36 5.80 -52.23
CA MET A 1 -87.31 5.68 -53.71
C MET A 1 -85.88 5.96 -54.18
N ARG A 2 -85.41 5.20 -55.18
CA ARG A 2 -84.23 5.47 -56.06
C ARG A 2 -82.83 5.60 -55.43
N THR A 3 -82.17 4.45 -55.41
CA THR A 3 -80.73 4.16 -55.61
C THR A 3 -80.04 4.87 -56.79
N THR A 4 -78.73 5.12 -56.65
CA THR A 4 -77.61 4.72 -57.56
C THR A 4 -76.26 4.91 -56.82
N ALA A 5 -75.47 3.87 -56.56
CA ALA A 5 -74.40 3.24 -57.39
C ALA A 5 -73.03 3.97 -57.29
N SER A 6 -72.02 3.40 -56.60
CA SER A 6 -70.96 2.47 -57.11
C SER A 6 -69.82 3.24 -57.83
N THR A 7 -68.51 3.11 -57.54
CA THR A 7 -67.70 1.87 -57.54
C THR A 7 -66.31 2.00 -56.82
N ASN A 8 -65.93 0.94 -56.08
CA ASN A 8 -64.65 0.17 -56.11
C ASN A 8 -63.21 0.75 -55.90
N ARG A 9 -62.37 -0.11 -55.26
CA ARG A 9 -60.88 -0.25 -55.34
C ARG A 9 -59.98 0.86 -54.73
N ARG A 10 -59.00 0.61 -53.85
CA ARG A 10 -58.09 -0.56 -53.67
C ARG A 10 -57.63 -0.75 -52.22
N SER A 11 -57.30 -2.00 -51.87
CA SER A 11 -56.53 -2.36 -50.67
C SER A 11 -55.09 -1.87 -50.75
N SER A 12 -54.65 -1.13 -49.72
CA SER A 12 -53.23 -0.81 -49.47
C SER A 12 -52.96 -0.90 -47.96
N THR A 13 -52.63 -2.09 -47.47
CA THR A 13 -52.14 -2.28 -46.10
C THR A 13 -50.71 -1.76 -45.99
N THR A 14 -50.55 -0.44 -45.92
CA THR A 14 -49.27 0.20 -45.63
C THR A 14 -48.93 -0.06 -44.16
N ARG A 15 -48.19 -1.15 -43.89
CA ARG A 15 -47.54 -1.34 -42.59
C ARG A 15 -46.59 -0.17 -42.38
N HIS A 16 -46.95 0.76 -41.49
CA HIS A 16 -45.97 1.73 -41.02
C HIS A 16 -44.80 0.98 -40.39
N PRO A 17 -43.55 1.24 -40.82
CA PRO A 17 -42.41 0.60 -40.19
C PRO A 17 -42.36 1.05 -38.73
N VAL A 18 -42.31 0.07 -37.82
CA VAL A 18 -41.93 0.32 -36.43
C VAL A 18 -40.52 0.88 -36.46
N HIS A 19 -40.38 2.20 -36.40
CA HIS A 19 -39.10 2.85 -36.24
C HIS A 19 -38.58 2.54 -34.84
N GLY A 20 -37.90 1.40 -34.74
CA GLY A 20 -37.08 1.02 -33.60
C GLY A 20 -35.96 2.02 -33.43
N SER A 21 -36.25 3.14 -32.76
CA SER A 21 -35.27 4.13 -32.35
C SER A 21 -34.40 3.52 -31.24
N SER A 22 -33.38 2.80 -31.69
CA SER A 22 -32.43 2.03 -30.90
C SER A 22 -31.98 2.74 -29.61
N ALA A 23 -32.19 2.07 -28.48
CA ALA A 23 -31.16 1.62 -27.54
C ALA A 23 -29.87 2.47 -27.32
N ARG A 24 -29.91 3.79 -27.47
CA ARG A 24 -28.79 4.72 -27.21
C ARG A 24 -29.20 6.01 -26.52
N ARG A 25 -30.27 5.96 -25.73
CA ARG A 25 -30.48 6.96 -24.66
C ARG A 25 -29.34 6.77 -23.64
N ARG A 26 -28.25 7.53 -23.82
CA ARG A 26 -27.02 7.44 -23.02
C ARG A 26 -27.40 7.36 -21.54
N MET A 27 -27.17 6.19 -20.91
CA MET A 27 -27.28 6.04 -19.46
C MET A 27 -26.19 6.92 -18.82
N ARG A 28 -26.51 8.21 -18.62
CA ARG A 28 -25.85 9.00 -17.59
C ARG A 28 -26.01 8.21 -16.30
N THR A 29 -24.91 7.75 -15.70
CA THR A 29 -24.89 7.08 -14.39
C THR A 29 -25.64 7.96 -13.39
N ARG A 30 -26.89 7.57 -13.10
CA ARG A 30 -27.80 8.34 -12.26
C ARG A 30 -27.28 8.30 -10.83
N HIS A 31 -27.53 9.33 -10.04
CA HIS A 31 -27.36 9.22 -8.60
C HIS A 31 -28.55 8.42 -8.06
N GLY A 32 -28.26 7.35 -7.31
CA GLY A 32 -29.27 6.58 -6.60
C GLY A 32 -28.96 5.11 -6.37
N ASP A 33 -27.95 4.53 -7.01
CA ASP A 33 -27.81 3.06 -6.97
C ASP A 33 -27.04 2.54 -5.73
N ILE A 34 -26.37 3.45 -5.01
CA ILE A 34 -25.54 3.14 -3.84
C ILE A 34 -25.95 4.03 -2.65
N GLY A 35 -26.11 3.43 -1.48
CA GLY A 35 -26.39 4.09 -0.21
C GLY A 35 -25.71 3.38 0.97
N ILE A 36 -25.58 4.06 2.11
CA ILE A 36 -25.15 3.43 3.37
C ILE A 36 -26.39 3.09 4.18
N ASP A 37 -26.46 1.89 4.72
CA ASP A 37 -27.36 1.54 5.83
C ASP A 37 -26.75 2.01 7.15
N THR A 38 -27.31 3.06 7.76
CA THR A 38 -26.79 3.67 8.99
C THR A 38 -26.90 2.73 10.20
N ALA A 39 -27.80 1.75 10.18
CA ALA A 39 -27.94 0.77 11.27
C ALA A 39 -26.83 -0.28 11.28
N THR A 40 -26.33 -0.68 10.10
CA THR A 40 -25.34 -1.75 9.96
C THR A 40 -23.96 -1.27 9.48
N SER A 41 -23.87 0.00 9.08
CA SER A 41 -22.77 0.62 8.33
C SER A 41 -22.43 -0.08 7.00
N LEU A 42 -23.32 -0.93 6.47
CA LEU A 42 -23.12 -1.63 5.20
C LEU A 42 -23.36 -0.70 4.01
N LEU A 43 -22.61 -0.92 2.94
CA LEU A 43 -22.82 -0.28 1.65
C LEU A 43 -23.80 -1.13 0.84
N ILE A 44 -24.98 -0.57 0.58
CA ILE A 44 -25.99 -1.19 -0.28
C ILE A 44 -25.69 -0.79 -1.72
N ASP A 45 -25.55 -1.77 -2.62
CA ASP A 45 -25.46 -1.58 -4.08
C ASP A 45 -26.66 -2.30 -4.73
N LEU A 46 -27.59 -1.49 -5.25
CA LEU A 46 -28.84 -1.96 -5.83
C LEU A 46 -28.66 -2.63 -7.20
N HIS A 47 -27.54 -2.41 -7.90
CA HIS A 47 -27.22 -3.13 -9.14
C HIS A 47 -26.71 -4.54 -8.87
N ARG A 48 -25.93 -4.71 -7.80
CA ARG A 48 -25.32 -6.02 -7.46
C ARG A 48 -26.27 -6.95 -6.73
N THR A 49 -27.27 -6.40 -6.05
CA THR A 49 -28.21 -7.16 -5.22
C THR A 49 -29.66 -6.69 -5.42
N PRO A 50 -30.22 -6.81 -6.65
CA PRO A 50 -31.57 -6.34 -6.94
C PRO A 50 -32.62 -7.02 -6.06
N ASP A 51 -32.50 -8.32 -5.82
CA ASP A 51 -33.44 -9.10 -5.00
C ASP A 51 -33.43 -8.64 -3.54
N SER A 52 -32.24 -8.28 -3.02
CA SER A 52 -32.10 -7.70 -1.66
C SER A 52 -32.81 -6.36 -1.50
N ALA A 53 -33.07 -5.62 -2.59
CA ALA A 53 -33.85 -4.39 -2.54
C ALA A 53 -35.32 -4.62 -2.12
N GLY A 54 -35.84 -5.85 -2.29
CA GLY A 54 -37.15 -6.24 -1.79
C GLY A 54 -37.23 -6.32 -0.26
N ALA A 55 -36.13 -6.68 0.42
CA ALA A 55 -36.06 -6.85 1.87
C ALA A 55 -35.74 -5.55 2.64
N LEU A 56 -35.40 -4.47 1.93
CA LEU A 56 -35.02 -3.18 2.53
C LEU A 56 -36.26 -2.32 2.84
N PRO A 57 -36.40 -1.75 4.06
CA PRO A 57 -37.46 -0.81 4.37
C PRO A 57 -37.50 0.37 3.38
N ARG A 58 -38.68 0.70 2.87
CA ARG A 58 -38.85 1.67 1.78
C ARG A 58 -39.11 3.09 2.25
N GLY A 59 -39.08 4.04 1.31
CA GLY A 59 -39.25 5.45 1.58
C GLY A 59 -38.13 5.97 2.48
N ARG A 60 -38.45 6.87 3.41
CA ARG A 60 -37.47 7.47 4.32
C ARG A 60 -36.88 6.51 5.35
N ALA A 61 -37.54 5.37 5.62
CA ALA A 61 -37.07 4.33 6.55
C ALA A 61 -36.50 4.88 7.89
N ALA A 62 -37.19 5.83 8.52
CA ALA A 62 -36.73 6.54 9.74
C ALA A 62 -35.32 7.16 9.68
N GLY A 63 -34.82 7.47 8.48
CA GLY A 63 -33.47 8.00 8.26
C GLY A 63 -32.37 6.95 8.09
N ARG A 64 -32.74 5.66 7.94
CA ARG A 64 -31.82 4.51 7.83
C ARG A 64 -30.81 4.61 6.68
N TYR A 65 -31.09 5.34 5.61
CA TYR A 65 -30.16 5.43 4.48
C TYR A 65 -29.46 6.79 4.44
N SER A 66 -28.16 6.80 4.18
CA SER A 66 -27.39 8.03 3.98
C SER A 66 -26.52 8.00 2.74
N CYS A 67 -26.30 9.19 2.14
CA CYS A 67 -25.48 9.34 0.96
C CYS A 67 -23.99 9.35 1.33
N LEU A 68 -23.25 8.35 0.84
CA LEU A 68 -21.80 8.22 1.04
C LEU A 68 -20.99 9.47 0.68
N SER A 69 -21.49 10.32 -0.24
CA SER A 69 -20.76 11.51 -0.70
C SER A 69 -21.13 12.83 -0.02
N CYS A 70 -22.30 12.93 0.63
CA CYS A 70 -22.74 14.19 1.24
C CYS A 70 -23.33 14.05 2.65
N GLY A 71 -23.38 12.82 3.19
CA GLY A 71 -23.92 12.49 4.51
C GLY A 71 -25.45 12.61 4.65
N ARG A 72 -26.14 13.30 3.73
CA ARG A 72 -27.59 13.53 3.82
C ARG A 72 -28.38 12.23 3.74
N THR A 73 -29.50 12.20 4.47
CA THR A 73 -30.49 11.12 4.43
C THR A 73 -31.01 10.87 3.02
N LEU A 74 -31.15 9.59 2.68
CA LEU A 74 -31.73 9.08 1.46
C LEU A 74 -33.09 8.42 1.74
N GLU A 75 -33.97 8.44 0.75
CA GLU A 75 -35.17 7.60 0.68
C GLU A 75 -34.98 6.51 -0.37
N LEU A 76 -35.44 5.29 -0.10
CA LEU A 76 -35.45 4.18 -1.06
C LEU A 76 -36.77 4.19 -1.84
N CYS A 77 -36.70 4.51 -3.14
CA CYS A 77 -37.84 4.63 -4.05
C CYS A 77 -37.85 3.50 -5.09
N GLY A 78 -39.03 3.06 -5.50
CA GLY A 78 -39.24 1.97 -6.47
C GLY A 78 -40.44 1.10 -6.06
N PRO A 79 -41.22 0.55 -7.00
CA PRO A 79 -42.47 -0.15 -6.70
C PRO A 79 -42.23 -1.61 -6.32
N ARG A 80 -43.33 -2.28 -6.01
CA ARG A 80 -43.35 -3.64 -5.45
C ARG A 80 -43.08 -4.66 -6.56
N ASP A 81 -43.75 -4.53 -7.71
CA ASP A 81 -43.83 -5.59 -8.73
C ASP A 81 -43.88 -5.10 -10.22
N HIS A 82 -43.35 -3.92 -10.57
CA HIS A 82 -43.44 -3.36 -11.95
C HIS A 82 -42.09 -3.32 -12.70
N ALA A 83 -42.06 -3.90 -13.91
CA ALA A 83 -40.87 -4.03 -14.75
C ALA A 83 -40.21 -2.71 -15.20
N ASP A 84 -40.99 -1.63 -15.35
CA ASP A 84 -40.49 -0.34 -15.87
C ASP A 84 -39.82 0.57 -14.82
N PHE A 85 -39.78 0.16 -13.54
CA PHE A 85 -39.26 0.96 -12.45
C PHE A 85 -38.19 0.23 -11.63
N THR A 86 -36.95 0.72 -11.69
CA THR A 86 -35.84 0.21 -10.88
C THR A 86 -35.81 0.83 -9.49
N ALA A 87 -35.53 0.01 -8.47
CA ALA A 87 -35.26 0.50 -7.11
C ALA A 87 -34.05 1.44 -7.09
N ARG A 88 -34.14 2.55 -6.36
CA ARG A 88 -33.10 3.59 -6.29
C ARG A 88 -33.24 4.46 -5.05
N PHE A 89 -32.11 4.85 -4.47
CA PHE A 89 -32.03 5.90 -3.46
C PHE A 89 -32.20 7.30 -4.07
N ARG A 90 -32.84 8.21 -3.34
CA ARG A 90 -33.00 9.64 -3.70
C ARG A 90 -32.81 10.52 -2.46
N HIS A 91 -32.46 11.79 -2.62
CA HIS A 91 -32.41 12.73 -1.49
C HIS A 91 -33.81 13.26 -1.15
N THR A 92 -34.08 13.49 0.14
CA THR A 92 -35.43 13.83 0.63
C THR A 92 -35.87 15.29 0.45
N ARG A 93 -34.99 16.18 -0.05
CA ARG A 93 -35.23 17.62 -0.23
C ARG A 93 -34.47 18.15 -1.45
N LEU A 94 -35.04 19.18 -2.11
CA LEU A 94 -34.45 20.05 -3.14
C LEU A 94 -33.45 19.35 -4.09
N GLU A 95 -33.94 18.97 -5.27
CA GLU A 95 -33.26 18.12 -6.27
C GLU A 95 -33.03 16.65 -5.84
N PRO A 96 -34.11 15.86 -5.63
CA PRO A 96 -34.02 14.48 -5.12
C PRO A 96 -33.12 13.53 -5.95
N ASP A 97 -32.97 13.79 -7.25
CA ASP A 97 -32.17 12.99 -8.19
C ASP A 97 -30.72 13.48 -8.37
N ARG A 98 -30.28 14.48 -7.59
CA ARG A 98 -28.92 15.04 -7.62
C ARG A 98 -28.28 14.95 -6.23
N CYS A 99 -26.96 14.83 -6.19
CA CYS A 99 -26.20 14.91 -4.94
C CYS A 99 -25.60 16.32 -4.82
N PRO A 100 -25.73 17.00 -3.66
CA PRO A 100 -25.21 18.36 -3.46
C PRO A 100 -23.68 18.41 -3.28
N ALA A 101 -22.99 17.27 -3.20
CA ALA A 101 -21.54 17.25 -3.11
C ALA A 101 -20.88 17.69 -4.43
N ARG A 102 -19.71 18.35 -4.32
CA ARG A 102 -18.95 18.85 -5.48
C ARG A 102 -18.63 17.71 -6.47
N PRO A 103 -18.74 17.91 -7.80
CA PRO A 103 -18.53 16.85 -8.79
C PRO A 103 -17.20 16.08 -8.67
N GLU A 104 -16.12 16.76 -8.31
CA GLU A 104 -14.83 16.11 -8.05
C GLU A 104 -14.87 15.17 -6.84
N HIS A 105 -15.55 15.58 -5.76
CA HIS A 105 -15.71 14.77 -4.56
C HIS A 105 -16.57 13.53 -4.89
N LEU A 106 -17.65 13.71 -5.66
CA LEU A 106 -18.45 12.60 -6.20
C LEU A 106 -17.61 11.61 -7.00
N ALA A 107 -16.71 12.10 -7.86
CA ALA A 107 -15.80 11.26 -8.64
C ALA A 107 -14.82 10.48 -7.74
N ARG A 108 -14.23 11.12 -6.73
CA ARG A 108 -13.34 10.46 -5.75
C ARG A 108 -14.06 9.40 -4.91
N VAL A 109 -15.27 9.68 -4.43
CA VAL A 109 -16.09 8.70 -3.69
C VAL A 109 -16.47 7.51 -4.57
N ARG A 110 -16.88 7.75 -5.82
CA ARG A 110 -17.15 6.68 -6.81
C ARG A 110 -15.92 5.84 -7.11
N SER A 111 -14.75 6.47 -7.24
CA SER A 111 -13.45 5.79 -7.40
C SER A 111 -13.15 4.88 -6.21
N ALA A 112 -13.33 5.37 -4.97
CA ALA A 112 -13.13 4.57 -3.76
C ALA A 112 -14.07 3.35 -3.69
N VAL A 113 -15.35 3.50 -4.05
CA VAL A 113 -16.29 2.37 -4.10
C VAL A 113 -15.89 1.37 -5.18
N ALA A 114 -15.59 1.82 -6.40
CA ALA A 114 -15.18 0.94 -7.50
C ALA A 114 -13.90 0.15 -7.16
N ASP A 115 -12.95 0.79 -6.49
CA ASP A 115 -11.70 0.19 -6.02
C ASP A 115 -11.93 -0.87 -4.92
N ALA A 116 -12.76 -0.57 -3.92
CA ALA A 116 -13.18 -1.55 -2.90
C ALA A 116 -13.95 -2.73 -3.51
N GLN A 117 -14.82 -2.47 -4.49
CA GLN A 117 -15.57 -3.48 -5.22
C GLN A 117 -14.67 -4.36 -6.11
N SER A 118 -13.61 -3.80 -6.71
CA SER A 118 -12.60 -4.57 -7.47
C SER A 118 -11.84 -5.50 -6.55
N LEU A 119 -11.38 -5.00 -5.39
CA LEU A 119 -10.67 -5.82 -4.42
C LEU A 119 -11.56 -6.95 -3.84
N ALA A 120 -12.83 -6.67 -3.55
CA ALA A 120 -13.77 -7.71 -3.13
C ALA A 120 -13.92 -8.81 -4.21
N HIS A 121 -14.04 -8.42 -5.49
CA HIS A 121 -14.11 -9.38 -6.59
C HIS A 121 -12.82 -10.20 -6.74
N GLU A 122 -11.65 -9.57 -6.67
CA GLU A 122 -10.34 -10.25 -6.71
C GLU A 122 -10.16 -11.26 -5.57
N LEU A 123 -10.61 -10.92 -4.35
CA LEU A 123 -10.54 -11.79 -3.19
C LEU A 123 -11.49 -12.99 -3.30
N THR A 124 -12.75 -12.79 -3.69
CA THR A 124 -13.70 -13.89 -3.91
C THR A 124 -13.28 -14.79 -5.08
N ALA A 125 -12.73 -14.22 -6.17
CA ALA A 125 -12.18 -15.02 -7.27
C ALA A 125 -10.93 -15.84 -6.84
N SER A 126 -10.13 -15.31 -5.90
CA SER A 126 -8.95 -16.01 -5.38
C SER A 126 -9.28 -17.08 -4.33
N VAL A 127 -10.36 -16.91 -3.57
CA VAL A 127 -10.81 -17.82 -2.51
C VAL A 127 -12.36 -17.93 -2.53
N PRO A 128 -12.93 -18.84 -3.33
CA PRO A 128 -14.38 -18.91 -3.57
C PRO A 128 -15.26 -19.17 -2.34
N THR A 129 -14.69 -19.70 -1.25
CA THR A 129 -15.40 -19.95 0.02
C THR A 129 -15.65 -18.70 0.85
N VAL A 130 -15.18 -17.53 0.40
CA VAL A 130 -15.26 -16.26 1.14
C VAL A 130 -16.44 -15.42 0.70
N ARG A 131 -17.30 -15.03 1.64
CA ARG A 131 -18.34 -14.02 1.44
C ARG A 131 -17.83 -12.64 1.88
N ILE A 132 -18.04 -11.62 1.05
CA ILE A 132 -17.55 -10.27 1.32
C ILE A 132 -18.71 -9.27 1.28
N GLN A 133 -18.86 -8.48 2.33
CA GLN A 133 -19.75 -7.32 2.38
C GLN A 133 -18.93 -6.03 2.38
N LEU A 134 -19.36 -5.03 1.63
CA LEU A 134 -18.77 -3.69 1.71
C LEU A 134 -19.44 -2.92 2.86
N ALA A 135 -18.64 -2.17 3.61
CA ALA A 135 -19.06 -1.36 4.75
C ALA A 135 -18.31 -0.03 4.75
N VAL A 136 -18.74 0.89 5.62
CA VAL A 136 -18.10 2.18 5.86
C VAL A 136 -17.52 2.19 7.27
N THR A 137 -16.22 2.45 7.39
CA THR A 137 -15.54 2.60 8.69
C THR A 137 -15.60 4.04 9.19
N ALA A 138 -15.31 4.99 8.31
CA ALA A 138 -15.33 6.42 8.60
C ALA A 138 -15.86 7.18 7.38
N ALA A 139 -16.86 8.04 7.58
CA ALA A 139 -17.35 8.96 6.57
C ALA A 139 -17.64 10.31 7.25
N GLU A 140 -16.98 11.36 6.76
CA GLU A 140 -17.17 12.74 7.21
C GLU A 140 -17.56 13.60 6.00
N PRO A 141 -18.48 14.57 6.14
CA PRO A 141 -18.90 15.43 5.03
C PRO A 141 -17.70 16.12 4.36
N GLY A 142 -17.50 15.87 3.06
CA GLY A 142 -16.42 16.45 2.27
C GLY A 142 -15.08 15.70 2.33
N ALA A 143 -14.88 14.80 3.29
CA ALA A 143 -13.72 13.91 3.34
C ALA A 143 -13.97 12.61 2.54
N ILE A 144 -12.93 12.04 1.95
CA ILE A 144 -13.08 10.75 1.24
C ILE A 144 -13.30 9.66 2.30
N PRO A 145 -14.36 8.84 2.20
CA PRO A 145 -14.68 7.84 3.23
C PRO A 145 -13.64 6.72 3.26
N VAL A 146 -13.35 6.21 4.46
CA VAL A 146 -12.66 4.93 4.65
C VAL A 146 -13.71 3.83 4.52
N LEU A 147 -13.67 3.13 3.39
CA LEU A 147 -14.47 1.92 3.20
C LEU A 147 -13.82 0.75 3.92
N SER A 148 -14.57 -0.34 4.10
CA SER A 148 -14.04 -1.60 4.60
C SER A 148 -14.72 -2.79 3.96
N LEU A 149 -13.99 -3.90 3.85
CA LEU A 149 -14.55 -5.20 3.48
C LEU A 149 -14.73 -6.02 4.76
N ARG A 150 -15.97 -6.40 5.08
CA ARG A 150 -16.26 -7.44 6.07
C ARG A 150 -16.18 -8.78 5.36
N VAL A 151 -15.18 -9.57 5.73
CA VAL A 151 -14.79 -10.80 5.04
C VAL A 151 -15.13 -11.98 5.96
N HIS A 152 -16.10 -12.77 5.54
CA HIS A 152 -16.54 -13.98 6.23
C HIS A 152 -15.92 -15.18 5.53
N ALA A 153 -14.94 -15.81 6.18
CA ALA A 153 -14.25 -17.00 5.71
C ALA A 153 -14.50 -18.19 6.66
N PRO A 154 -14.27 -19.45 6.23
CA PRO A 154 -14.32 -20.61 7.13
C PRO A 154 -13.36 -20.50 8.32
N SER A 155 -12.28 -19.71 8.19
CA SER A 155 -11.31 -19.41 9.24
C SER A 155 -11.71 -18.27 10.18
N GLY A 156 -12.95 -17.77 10.09
CA GLY A 156 -13.48 -16.67 10.91
C GLY A 156 -13.73 -15.37 10.14
N ILE A 157 -14.06 -14.31 10.90
CA ILE A 157 -14.36 -12.98 10.36
C ILE A 157 -13.07 -12.15 10.32
N SER A 158 -12.90 -11.37 9.26
CA SER A 158 -11.86 -10.34 9.17
C SER A 158 -12.41 -9.04 8.58
N VAL A 159 -11.80 -7.92 8.94
CA VAL A 159 -12.17 -6.59 8.42
C VAL A 159 -10.97 -5.97 7.74
N ILE A 160 -11.15 -5.56 6.49
CA ILE A 160 -10.11 -4.94 5.67
C ILE A 160 -10.50 -3.47 5.45
N HIS A 161 -9.90 -2.55 6.20
CA HIS A 161 -10.07 -1.11 6.01
C HIS A 161 -9.30 -0.63 4.78
N LEU A 162 -9.93 0.23 3.99
CA LEU A 162 -9.45 0.75 2.71
C LEU A 162 -9.45 2.29 2.73
N PRO A 163 -8.39 2.92 3.27
CA PRO A 163 -8.16 4.34 3.09
C PRO A 163 -8.01 4.68 1.60
N HIS A 164 -8.61 5.78 1.18
CA HIS A 164 -8.52 6.28 -0.19
C HIS A 164 -8.08 7.75 -0.18
N GLY A 165 -6.82 7.99 -0.52
CA GLY A 165 -6.18 9.30 -0.34
C GLY A 165 -5.44 9.37 1.00
N GLU A 166 -4.96 10.55 1.37
CA GLU A 166 -4.19 10.70 2.60
C GLU A 166 -5.06 10.36 3.82
N LEU A 167 -4.58 9.42 4.64
CA LEU A 167 -5.31 8.98 5.83
C LEU A 167 -5.22 10.05 6.92
N ALA A 168 -6.31 10.79 7.12
CA ALA A 168 -6.39 11.84 8.12
C ALA A 168 -6.39 11.28 9.56
N GLY A 169 -5.90 12.08 10.52
CA GLY A 169 -5.77 11.66 11.91
C GLY A 169 -7.08 11.20 12.56
N HIS A 170 -8.22 11.85 12.24
CA HIS A 170 -9.54 11.45 12.72
C HIS A 170 -10.00 10.10 12.11
N GLN A 171 -9.70 9.83 10.85
CA GLN A 171 -10.02 8.56 10.19
C GLN A 171 -9.22 7.42 10.82
N ALA A 172 -7.92 7.64 11.06
CA ALA A 172 -7.09 6.69 11.78
C ALA A 172 -7.61 6.45 13.22
N SER A 173 -8.12 7.48 13.90
CA SER A 173 -8.75 7.31 15.23
C SER A 173 -10.06 6.53 15.13
N ARG A 174 -10.87 6.74 14.09
CA ARG A 174 -12.12 6.00 13.88
C ARG A 174 -11.88 4.53 13.56
N ILE A 175 -10.85 4.19 12.76
CA ILE A 175 -10.41 2.80 12.54
C ILE A 175 -10.06 2.13 13.88
N LEU A 176 -9.29 2.81 14.74
CA LEU A 176 -8.91 2.29 16.05
C LEU A 176 -10.11 2.14 17.00
N ALA A 177 -11.09 3.06 16.94
CA ALA A 177 -12.28 3.04 17.79
C ALA A 177 -13.29 1.94 17.41
N VAL A 178 -13.29 1.48 16.15
CA VAL A 178 -14.11 0.32 15.71
C VAL A 178 -13.32 -1.00 15.73
N ARG A 179 -12.19 -1.02 16.45
CA ARG A 179 -11.40 -2.24 16.62
C ARG A 179 -12.15 -3.23 17.50
N ASP A 180 -12.36 -4.40 16.94
CA ASP A 180 -12.87 -5.59 17.61
C ASP A 180 -11.65 -6.52 17.87
N PRO A 181 -11.39 -6.96 19.12
CA PRO A 181 -10.25 -7.81 19.43
C PRO A 181 -10.37 -9.24 18.86
N ASP A 182 -11.59 -9.73 18.64
CA ASP A 182 -11.87 -11.10 18.21
C ASP A 182 -11.86 -11.24 16.67
N VAL A 183 -11.82 -10.11 15.97
CA VAL A 183 -11.81 -10.03 14.50
C VAL A 183 -10.43 -9.66 13.98
N ARG A 184 -9.93 -10.39 12.97
CA ARG A 184 -8.64 -10.05 12.34
C ARG A 184 -8.78 -8.77 11.50
N GLN A 185 -8.16 -7.68 11.92
CA GLN A 185 -8.26 -6.39 11.24
C GLN A 185 -7.01 -6.00 10.44
N TRP A 186 -7.23 -5.59 9.19
CA TRP A 186 -6.23 -5.15 8.23
C TRP A 186 -6.48 -3.70 7.80
N VAL A 187 -5.41 -2.94 7.55
CA VAL A 187 -5.49 -1.66 6.83
C VAL A 187 -4.65 -1.77 5.56
N LEU A 188 -5.31 -1.77 4.39
CA LEU A 188 -4.66 -1.95 3.10
C LEU A 188 -4.59 -0.64 2.31
N PHE A 189 -3.37 -0.16 2.11
CA PHE A 189 -3.08 1.03 1.32
C PHE A 189 -2.81 0.64 -0.15
N ASN A 190 -3.38 1.38 -1.11
CA ASN A 190 -2.99 1.25 -2.52
C ASN A 190 -1.52 1.70 -2.74
N ARG A 191 -0.64 0.85 -3.30
CA ARG A 191 0.76 1.22 -3.66
C ARG A 191 0.82 2.37 -4.68
N HIS A 192 -0.15 2.44 -5.59
CA HIS A 192 -0.16 3.41 -6.69
C HIS A 192 -0.85 4.74 -6.34
N ALA A 193 -1.35 4.90 -5.12
CA ALA A 193 -1.88 6.18 -4.63
C ALA A 193 -0.72 6.99 -4.00
N PRO A 194 -0.31 8.14 -4.58
CA PRO A 194 0.83 8.91 -4.05
C PRO A 194 0.64 9.37 -2.60
N ALA A 195 -0.60 9.59 -2.18
CA ALA A 195 -0.95 9.99 -0.83
C ALA A 195 -0.74 8.89 0.24
N HIS A 196 -0.51 7.63 -0.17
CA HIS A 196 -0.29 6.51 0.74
C HIS A 196 1.20 6.17 0.95
N TYR A 197 2.12 6.84 0.26
CA TYR A 197 3.49 6.38 0.12
C TYR A 197 4.45 7.54 -0.24
N ARG A 198 5.51 7.71 0.57
CA ARG A 198 6.69 8.49 0.17
C ARG A 198 7.88 7.55 -0.06
N THR A 199 8.45 7.56 -1.27
CA THR A 199 9.64 6.78 -1.65
C THR A 199 10.85 7.12 -0.79
N ALA A 200 11.47 6.10 -0.21
CA ALA A 200 12.75 6.19 0.50
C ALA A 200 13.88 5.39 -0.21
N GLY A 201 13.69 5.13 -1.51
CA GLY A 201 14.60 4.35 -2.36
C GLY A 201 14.30 2.85 -2.34
N GLN A 202 15.33 2.03 -2.59
CA GLN A 202 15.24 0.56 -2.52
C GLN A 202 16.38 0.02 -1.64
N ILE A 203 16.24 -1.23 -1.19
CA ILE A 203 17.34 -2.05 -0.69
C ILE A 203 17.47 -3.31 -1.52
N HIS A 204 18.68 -3.85 -1.56
CA HIS A 204 18.97 -5.17 -2.12
C HIS A 204 19.02 -6.18 -0.98
N VAL A 205 18.26 -7.27 -1.08
CA VAL A 205 18.27 -8.36 -0.10
C VAL A 205 18.37 -9.71 -0.81
N ARG A 206 19.24 -10.59 -0.31
CA ARG A 206 19.42 -11.94 -0.88
C ARG A 206 18.73 -12.99 0.00
N THR A 207 17.47 -13.29 -0.29
CA THR A 207 16.70 -14.37 0.38
C THR A 207 16.67 -15.61 -0.50
N ARG A 208 16.72 -16.82 0.09
CA ARG A 208 16.68 -18.11 -0.66
C ARG A 208 17.67 -18.20 -1.85
N ARG A 209 18.85 -17.58 -1.72
CA ARG A 209 19.89 -17.44 -2.76
C ARG A 209 19.49 -16.58 -4.00
N GLN A 210 18.34 -15.91 -3.97
CA GLN A 210 17.88 -14.98 -5.00
C GLN A 210 18.06 -13.53 -4.54
N ASP A 211 18.46 -12.64 -5.44
CA ASP A 211 18.60 -11.22 -5.15
C ASP A 211 17.29 -10.48 -5.44
N HIS A 212 16.74 -9.81 -4.43
CA HIS A 212 15.49 -9.06 -4.50
C HIS A 212 15.75 -7.57 -4.28
N HIS A 213 15.07 -6.74 -5.06
CA HIS A 213 14.94 -5.31 -4.81
C HIS A 213 13.65 -5.07 -4.01
N ILE A 214 13.80 -4.59 -2.78
CA ILE A 214 12.68 -4.26 -1.89
C ILE A 214 12.55 -2.74 -1.83
N ASP A 215 11.36 -2.22 -2.14
CA ASP A 215 11.06 -0.79 -2.02
C ASP A 215 11.07 -0.37 -0.55
N LYS A 216 11.71 0.77 -0.26
CA LYS A 216 11.66 1.45 1.03
C LYS A 216 10.64 2.58 0.99
N ILE A 217 9.90 2.73 2.07
CA ILE A 217 8.94 3.80 2.27
C ILE A 217 9.23 4.58 3.55
N THR A 218 8.91 5.87 3.54
CA THR A 218 8.73 6.65 4.77
C THR A 218 7.24 6.64 5.11
N PRO A 219 6.80 5.92 6.14
CA PRO A 219 5.39 5.85 6.53
C PRO A 219 4.93 7.19 7.14
N THR A 220 3.65 7.53 6.94
CA THR A 220 3.03 8.70 7.57
C THR A 220 2.82 8.47 9.08
N PRO A 221 2.65 9.54 9.90
CA PRO A 221 2.33 9.39 11.32
C PRO A 221 1.08 8.54 11.58
N GLY A 222 0.05 8.67 10.75
CA GLY A 222 -1.16 7.83 10.81
C GLY A 222 -0.88 6.35 10.54
N GLN A 223 -0.01 6.04 9.57
CA GLN A 223 0.42 4.67 9.28
C GLN A 223 1.22 4.06 10.43
N ARG A 224 2.18 4.80 11.02
CA ARG A 224 2.93 4.37 12.21
C ARG A 224 1.99 4.04 13.37
N ARG A 225 1.09 4.95 13.71
CA ARG A 225 0.12 4.78 14.81
C ARG A 225 -0.77 3.55 14.63
N LEU A 226 -1.25 3.29 13.41
CA LEU A 226 -2.04 2.08 13.12
C LEU A 226 -1.22 0.80 13.31
N ALA A 227 0.02 0.74 12.80
CA ALA A 227 0.87 -0.45 12.90
C ALA A 227 1.26 -0.78 14.36
N GLN A 228 1.44 0.25 15.19
CA GLN A 228 1.69 0.13 16.63
C GLN A 228 0.46 -0.40 17.39
N SER A 229 -0.76 -0.17 16.88
CA SER A 229 -2.02 -0.50 17.57
C SER A 229 -2.50 -1.94 17.35
N HIS A 230 -1.58 -2.88 17.15
CA HIS A 230 -1.79 -4.29 16.80
C HIS A 230 -2.55 -4.59 15.49
N LEU A 231 -3.10 -3.60 14.80
CA LEU A 231 -3.67 -3.75 13.46
C LEU A 231 -2.62 -4.22 12.44
N ALA A 232 -3.03 -5.01 11.46
CA ALA A 232 -2.15 -5.47 10.40
C ALA A 232 -2.14 -4.45 9.24
N VAL A 233 -1.06 -3.67 9.12
CA VAL A 233 -0.89 -2.67 8.05
C VAL A 233 -0.15 -3.28 6.87
N ALA A 234 -0.63 -3.06 5.65
CA ALA A 234 0.04 -3.50 4.42
C ALA A 234 -0.33 -2.63 3.21
N TRP A 235 0.38 -2.78 2.11
CA TRP A 235 0.04 -2.18 0.82
C TRP A 235 -0.45 -3.25 -0.16
N ARG A 236 -1.29 -2.88 -1.13
CA ARG A 236 -1.71 -3.76 -2.24
C ARG A 236 -1.15 -3.26 -3.56
N ASP A 237 -0.75 -4.21 -4.40
CA ASP A 237 -0.18 -3.99 -5.72
C ASP A 237 -0.53 -5.18 -6.62
N HIS A 238 -1.52 -4.99 -7.51
CA HIS A 238 -1.95 -5.93 -8.55
C HIS A 238 -1.76 -7.44 -8.22
N GLY A 239 -2.63 -8.00 -7.38
CA GLY A 239 -2.57 -9.42 -6.98
C GLY A 239 -1.51 -9.76 -5.91
N THR A 240 -0.76 -8.76 -5.44
CA THR A 240 0.27 -8.87 -4.40
C THR A 240 -0.12 -8.04 -3.17
N LEU A 241 0.13 -8.61 -1.98
CA LEU A 241 0.14 -7.95 -0.68
C LEU A 241 1.59 -7.61 -0.33
N LEU A 242 1.85 -6.37 0.05
CA LEU A 242 3.16 -5.87 0.44
C LEU A 242 3.19 -5.65 1.96
N LEU A 243 3.84 -6.55 2.70
CA LEU A 243 3.98 -6.44 4.14
C LEU A 243 5.16 -5.52 4.52
N PRO A 244 4.96 -4.58 5.46
CA PRO A 244 6.04 -3.73 5.95
C PRO A 244 6.90 -4.47 6.98
N PHE A 245 8.21 -4.30 6.88
CA PHE A 245 9.15 -4.53 7.99
C PHE A 245 9.95 -3.25 8.24
N GLY A 246 10.31 -2.99 9.50
CA GLY A 246 11.07 -1.78 9.85
C GLY A 246 12.55 -1.97 9.58
N GLY A 247 13.23 -0.93 9.12
CA GLY A 247 14.66 -0.91 8.88
C GLY A 247 15.36 0.18 9.67
N HIS A 248 16.52 -0.18 10.24
CA HIS A 248 17.34 0.65 11.11
C HIS A 248 18.77 0.68 10.56
N PRO A 249 19.40 1.85 10.34
CA PRO A 249 20.82 1.92 10.01
C PRO A 249 21.66 1.48 11.21
N VAL A 250 22.77 0.79 10.96
CA VAL A 250 23.71 0.31 11.99
C VAL A 250 25.14 0.53 11.51
N THR A 251 25.98 1.08 12.39
CA THR A 251 27.43 1.15 12.19
C THR A 251 28.10 0.02 12.97
N HIS A 252 28.74 -0.92 12.27
CA HIS A 252 29.54 -1.97 12.89
C HIS A 252 30.92 -1.42 13.27
N GLN A 253 31.28 -1.52 14.54
CA GLN A 253 32.64 -1.25 14.98
C GLN A 253 33.58 -2.42 14.60
N PRO A 254 34.78 -2.14 14.04
CA PRO A 254 35.81 -3.15 13.82
C PRO A 254 36.19 -3.87 15.11
N ARG A 255 36.38 -5.19 15.04
CA ARG A 255 36.96 -5.99 16.13
C ARG A 255 38.46 -6.22 15.91
N THR A 256 39.17 -6.58 16.97
CA THR A 256 40.56 -7.04 16.89
C THR A 256 40.70 -8.15 15.83
N GLY A 257 41.67 -8.00 14.93
CA GLY A 257 41.87 -8.93 13.82
C GLY A 257 40.96 -8.71 12.59
N GLU A 258 40.17 -7.64 12.54
CA GLU A 258 39.37 -7.27 11.36
C GLU A 258 39.87 -5.95 10.73
N ASN A 259 40.18 -5.93 9.42
CA ASN A 259 40.50 -4.71 8.68
C ASN A 259 39.31 -4.26 7.83
N TRP A 260 38.72 -3.12 8.23
CA TRP A 260 37.61 -2.45 7.55
C TRP A 260 38.03 -1.18 6.79
N SER A 261 39.32 -0.97 6.50
CA SER A 261 39.80 0.25 5.85
C SER A 261 39.69 0.24 4.31
N GLY A 262 39.89 1.40 3.68
CA GLY A 262 39.89 1.56 2.23
C GLY A 262 38.57 1.10 1.60
N PRO A 263 38.58 0.26 0.56
CA PRO A 263 37.35 -0.27 -0.05
C PRO A 263 36.41 -1.04 0.91
N ALA A 264 36.86 -1.47 2.10
CA ALA A 264 36.01 -2.11 3.10
C ALA A 264 35.30 -1.12 4.05
N ALA A 265 35.59 0.18 4.00
CA ALA A 265 35.01 1.18 4.92
C ALA A 265 33.49 1.25 4.81
N SER A 266 32.97 1.09 3.59
CA SER A 266 31.52 1.02 3.32
C SER A 266 30.83 -0.15 4.02
N TRP A 267 31.54 -1.23 4.37
CA TRP A 267 30.96 -2.39 5.04
C TRP A 267 30.56 -2.09 6.49
N GLN A 268 31.20 -1.09 7.13
CA GLN A 268 30.85 -0.67 8.49
C GLN A 268 29.39 -0.17 8.54
N GLN A 269 28.94 0.50 7.48
CA GLN A 269 27.55 0.94 7.34
C GLN A 269 26.68 -0.21 6.85
N ASP A 270 25.66 -0.57 7.62
CA ASP A 270 24.68 -1.58 7.25
C ASP A 270 23.28 -1.23 7.75
N TRP A 271 22.34 -2.16 7.59
CA TRP A 271 20.99 -2.05 8.13
C TRP A 271 20.56 -3.32 8.84
N LYS A 272 19.74 -3.17 9.88
CA LYS A 272 19.04 -4.28 10.55
C LYS A 272 17.52 -4.12 10.43
N ILE A 273 16.81 -5.24 10.40
CA ILE A 273 15.35 -5.26 10.41
C ILE A 273 14.82 -5.34 11.84
N SER A 274 13.64 -4.76 12.09
CA SER A 274 12.81 -5.11 13.24
C SER A 274 11.80 -6.19 12.85
N HIS A 275 11.63 -7.17 13.74
CA HIS A 275 10.75 -8.32 13.58
C HIS A 275 9.59 -8.31 14.59
N PRO A 276 8.44 -8.97 14.31
CA PRO A 276 7.94 -9.39 12.99
C PRO A 276 7.22 -8.24 12.25
N ARG A 277 7.19 -7.04 12.84
CA ARG A 277 6.56 -5.82 12.32
C ARG A 277 7.56 -4.66 12.43
N PRO A 278 7.32 -3.51 11.78
CA PRO A 278 8.13 -2.33 12.00
C PRO A 278 8.05 -1.88 13.46
N ALA A 279 9.18 -1.87 14.15
CA ALA A 279 9.29 -1.33 15.50
C ALA A 279 9.07 0.19 15.50
N ASP A 280 8.75 0.74 16.67
CA ASP A 280 8.84 2.19 16.84
C ASP A 280 10.29 2.66 16.60
N GLY A 281 10.44 3.90 16.15
CA GLY A 281 11.73 4.45 15.74
C GLY A 281 12.31 3.89 14.43
N ALA A 282 11.66 2.93 13.75
CA ALA A 282 12.14 2.46 12.44
C ALA A 282 12.25 3.62 11.43
N VAL A 283 13.44 3.77 10.83
CA VAL A 283 13.79 4.92 9.98
C VAL A 283 13.03 4.85 8.65
N TRP A 284 12.96 3.66 8.06
CA TRP A 284 12.20 3.34 6.85
C TRP A 284 11.47 2.02 7.02
N TRP A 285 10.42 1.77 6.23
CA TRP A 285 9.77 0.46 6.15
C TRP A 285 10.04 -0.17 4.77
N GLY A 286 10.50 -1.42 4.75
CA GLY A 286 10.67 -2.21 3.53
C GLY A 286 9.39 -2.97 3.18
N LEU A 287 9.03 -3.03 1.91
CA LEU A 287 7.79 -3.66 1.43
C LEU A 287 8.03 -5.04 0.81
N LEU A 288 7.85 -6.09 1.61
CA LEU A 288 8.02 -7.48 1.19
C LEU A 288 6.76 -8.01 0.45
N PRO A 289 6.89 -8.53 -0.78
CA PRO A 289 5.76 -9.08 -1.53
C PRO A 289 5.34 -10.49 -1.08
N LEU A 290 4.04 -10.69 -0.91
CA LEU A 290 3.32 -11.95 -0.70
C LEU A 290 2.08 -12.02 -1.61
N PRO A 291 1.52 -13.20 -1.92
CA PRO A 291 0.29 -13.30 -2.71
C PRO A 291 -0.92 -12.64 -2.01
N LEU A 292 -1.76 -11.87 -2.73
CA LEU A 292 -2.91 -11.17 -2.15
C LEU A 292 -3.91 -12.09 -1.42
N ARG A 293 -4.09 -13.32 -1.91
CA ARG A 293 -4.91 -14.37 -1.27
C ARG A 293 -4.53 -14.66 0.18
N ALA A 294 -3.31 -14.29 0.60
CA ALA A 294 -2.87 -14.48 1.96
C ALA A 294 -3.68 -13.63 2.96
N VAL A 295 -4.23 -12.46 2.59
CA VAL A 295 -4.99 -11.58 3.51
C VAL A 295 -6.10 -12.34 4.25
N VAL A 296 -6.77 -13.26 3.55
CA VAL A 296 -7.88 -14.08 4.07
C VAL A 296 -7.42 -15.45 4.58
N ALA A 297 -6.15 -15.80 4.42
CA ALA A 297 -5.61 -17.09 4.85
C ALA A 297 -5.21 -17.07 6.34
N PRO A 298 -5.56 -18.09 7.14
CA PRO A 298 -5.04 -18.20 8.50
C PRO A 298 -3.50 -18.29 8.49
N THR A 299 -2.92 -18.92 7.46
CA THR A 299 -1.48 -19.15 7.25
C THR A 299 -0.65 -17.92 6.89
N LEU A 300 -1.24 -16.73 6.67
CA LEU A 300 -0.45 -15.51 6.37
C LEU A 300 0.49 -15.11 7.52
N LEU A 301 0.12 -15.37 8.78
CA LEU A 301 1.06 -15.17 9.89
C LEU A 301 2.28 -16.09 9.76
N GLY A 302 2.09 -17.32 9.28
CA GLY A 302 3.18 -18.25 8.91
C GLY A 302 4.03 -17.73 7.75
N ALA A 303 3.40 -17.37 6.61
CA ALA A 303 4.13 -16.85 5.46
C ALA A 303 4.92 -15.57 5.76
N ALA A 304 4.36 -14.68 6.58
CA ALA A 304 5.03 -13.47 7.05
C ALA A 304 6.21 -13.81 7.97
N THR A 305 6.03 -14.68 8.98
CA THR A 305 7.10 -15.06 9.90
C THR A 305 8.23 -15.81 9.22
N THR A 306 7.94 -16.75 8.30
CA THR A 306 8.96 -17.41 7.46
C THR A 306 9.77 -16.38 6.67
N ALA A 307 9.12 -15.43 6.01
CA ALA A 307 9.84 -14.44 5.20
C ALA A 307 10.62 -13.42 6.06
N MET A 308 10.15 -13.08 7.26
CA MET A 308 10.94 -12.27 8.20
C MET A 308 12.20 -13.03 8.68
N ALA A 309 12.08 -14.32 9.01
CA ALA A 309 13.22 -15.16 9.38
C ALA A 309 14.24 -15.29 8.23
N GLU A 310 13.78 -15.31 6.97
CA GLU A 310 14.66 -15.29 5.80
C GLU A 310 15.39 -13.96 5.60
N LEU A 311 14.71 -12.83 5.84
CA LEU A 311 15.34 -11.50 5.82
C LEU A 311 16.38 -11.36 6.95
N GLU A 312 16.11 -11.93 8.13
CA GLU A 312 17.05 -11.97 9.26
C GLU A 312 18.25 -12.88 8.99
N SER A 313 18.04 -14.07 8.42
CA SER A 313 19.10 -14.96 7.97
C SER A 313 20.00 -14.28 6.92
N ALA A 314 19.40 -13.57 5.96
CA ALA A 314 20.12 -12.78 4.96
C ALA A 314 20.94 -11.62 5.58
N GLN A 315 20.40 -10.95 6.61
CA GLN A 315 21.10 -9.92 7.38
C GLN A 315 22.32 -10.51 8.12
N THR A 316 22.13 -11.58 8.88
CA THR A 316 23.20 -12.23 9.66
C THR A 316 24.28 -12.82 8.75
N GLY A 317 23.90 -13.45 7.64
CA GLY A 317 24.84 -13.94 6.62
C GLY A 317 25.66 -12.82 5.96
N ARG A 318 25.05 -11.65 5.74
CA ARG A 318 25.74 -10.46 5.20
C ARG A 318 26.74 -9.86 6.20
N GLU A 319 26.39 -9.76 7.49
CA GLU A 319 27.33 -9.35 8.53
C GLU A 319 28.49 -10.35 8.64
N ALA A 320 28.21 -11.65 8.70
CA ALA A 320 29.21 -12.71 8.79
C ALA A 320 30.17 -12.71 7.60
N TYR A 321 29.66 -12.53 6.38
CA TYR A 321 30.47 -12.41 5.16
C TYR A 321 31.41 -11.19 5.21
N ARG A 322 30.88 -10.00 5.54
CA ARG A 322 31.69 -8.76 5.66
C ARG A 322 32.80 -8.93 6.71
N ARG A 323 32.47 -9.50 7.87
CA ARG A 323 33.43 -9.82 8.94
C ARG A 323 34.50 -10.82 8.49
N SER A 324 34.12 -11.88 7.77
CA SER A 324 35.10 -12.83 7.21
C SER A 324 36.07 -12.13 6.27
N LYS A 325 35.56 -11.33 5.33
CA LYS A 325 36.40 -10.58 4.39
C LYS A 325 37.27 -9.54 5.08
N ALA A 326 36.80 -8.92 6.17
CA ALA A 326 37.63 -8.02 6.98
C ALA A 326 38.79 -8.77 7.68
N ARG A 327 38.56 -9.99 8.18
CA ARG A 327 39.63 -10.86 8.73
C ARG A 327 40.62 -11.32 7.67
N GLU A 328 40.14 -11.75 6.50
CA GLU A 328 41.00 -12.14 5.37
C GLU A 328 41.94 -10.99 4.97
N ARG A 329 41.41 -9.75 4.88
CA ARG A 329 42.22 -8.55 4.59
C ARG A 329 43.23 -8.22 5.68
N TYR A 330 42.87 -8.41 6.95
CA TYR A 330 43.79 -8.23 8.07
C TYR A 330 44.94 -9.23 8.01
N ALA A 331 44.64 -10.52 7.79
CA ALA A 331 45.65 -11.58 7.66
C ALA A 331 46.63 -11.30 6.51
N LEU A 332 46.12 -10.95 5.32
CA LEU A 332 46.95 -10.59 4.17
C LEU A 332 47.89 -9.41 4.46
N GLN A 333 47.39 -8.37 5.14
CA GLN A 333 48.20 -7.21 5.51
C GLN A 333 49.22 -7.51 6.62
N ALA A 334 48.88 -8.41 7.56
CA ALA A 334 49.81 -8.88 8.58
C ALA A 334 50.96 -9.69 7.95
N SER A 335 50.66 -10.55 6.97
CA SER A 335 51.68 -11.32 6.24
C SER A 335 52.54 -10.48 5.29
N SER A 336 52.05 -9.33 4.80
CA SER A 336 52.80 -8.42 3.93
C SER A 336 53.56 -7.33 4.68
N ARG A 337 53.55 -7.34 6.01
CA ARG A 337 54.34 -6.39 6.81
C ARG A 337 55.81 -6.82 6.72
N PRO A 338 56.72 -6.00 6.16
CA PRO A 338 58.10 -6.43 5.97
C PRO A 338 58.71 -6.77 7.33
N VAL A 339 59.34 -7.95 7.41
CA VAL A 339 60.18 -8.31 8.55
C VAL A 339 61.23 -7.23 8.66
N ARG A 340 61.14 -6.42 9.73
CA ARG A 340 62.17 -5.43 10.05
C ARG A 340 63.47 -6.23 10.19
N PRO A 341 64.50 -6.02 9.35
CA PRO A 341 65.71 -6.81 9.44
C PRO A 341 66.25 -6.65 10.85
N GLN A 342 66.37 -7.77 11.57
CA GLN A 342 67.01 -7.76 12.88
C GLN A 342 68.43 -7.27 12.65
N GLN A 343 68.75 -6.07 13.14
CA GLN A 343 70.11 -5.57 13.13
C GLN A 343 70.92 -6.50 14.03
N LEU A 344 71.69 -7.39 13.40
CA LEU A 344 72.71 -8.21 14.03
C LEU A 344 73.56 -7.32 14.93
N HIS A 345 73.37 -7.44 16.24
CA HIS A 345 74.26 -6.83 17.22
C HIS A 345 75.60 -7.54 17.15
N LEU A 346 76.53 -6.96 16.39
CA LEU A 346 77.94 -7.27 16.52
C LEU A 346 78.45 -6.64 17.83
N PRO A 347 79.15 -7.40 18.69
CA PRO A 347 79.65 -6.87 19.94
C PRO A 347 80.84 -5.94 19.68
N ILE A 348 80.71 -4.67 20.03
CA ILE A 348 81.83 -3.73 20.13
C ILE A 348 82.11 -3.50 21.61
N ALA A 349 83.39 -3.63 21.98
CA ALA A 349 83.86 -3.55 23.35
C ALA A 349 83.74 -2.13 23.95
N THR A 350 83.67 -2.08 25.27
CA THR A 350 83.56 -0.87 26.09
C THR A 350 84.76 0.07 25.99
N ALA A 351 84.50 1.37 25.88
CA ALA A 351 85.38 2.41 26.40
C ALA A 351 84.54 3.56 27.00
N THR A 352 84.98 4.06 28.15
CA THR A 352 84.22 4.92 29.09
C THR A 352 84.45 6.41 28.82
N ALA A 353 83.41 7.25 28.96
CA ALA A 353 83.36 8.41 29.88
C ALA A 353 82.45 9.58 29.42
N ALA A 354 81.59 10.05 30.34
CA ALA A 354 81.13 11.43 30.58
C ALA A 354 80.54 12.30 29.43
N ALA A 355 79.54 13.17 29.63
CA ALA A 355 78.58 13.41 30.71
C ALA A 355 77.49 14.42 30.22
N THR A 356 76.50 14.70 31.07
CA THR A 356 75.61 15.90 31.04
C THR A 356 74.30 15.83 30.22
N GLU A 357 73.23 15.49 30.93
CA GLU A 357 71.85 16.02 30.77
C GLU A 357 71.70 17.31 31.63
N PRO A 358 70.56 18.04 31.67
CA PRO A 358 69.33 18.00 30.86
C PRO A 358 68.83 19.39 30.37
N GLY A 359 67.66 19.47 29.72
CA GLY A 359 66.97 20.76 29.47
C GLY A 359 65.70 20.69 28.59
N PRO A 360 64.48 20.92 29.11
CA PRO A 360 63.23 20.76 28.37
C PRO A 360 62.52 22.10 27.99
N GLN A 361 61.41 21.95 27.25
CA GLN A 361 60.33 22.92 26.96
C GLN A 361 60.56 24.04 25.92
N ALA A 362 59.63 24.10 24.96
CA ALA A 362 58.94 25.33 24.55
C ALA A 362 57.54 24.98 24.00
N ALA A 363 56.51 25.68 24.46
CA ALA A 363 55.16 25.61 23.88
C ALA A 363 55.01 26.63 22.73
N GLY A 364 54.01 26.43 21.88
CA GLY A 364 53.63 27.37 20.81
C GLY A 364 52.12 27.35 20.58
N GLU A 365 51.50 28.52 20.52
CA GLU A 365 50.05 28.72 20.70
C GLU A 365 49.18 28.56 19.43
N HIS A 366 47.87 28.41 19.67
CA HIS A 366 46.74 28.61 18.73
C HIS A 366 46.47 30.14 18.48
N PRO A 367 45.41 30.62 17.77
CA PRO A 367 44.30 29.99 17.01
C PRO A 367 44.29 30.51 15.54
N PRO A 368 43.28 31.17 14.91
CA PRO A 368 41.80 31.03 14.89
C PRO A 368 41.13 31.00 13.47
N THR A 369 39.81 30.68 13.44
CA THR A 369 38.81 31.07 12.39
C THR A 369 38.91 30.38 10.99
N THR A 370 37.86 30.16 10.17
CA THR A 370 36.44 30.62 10.14
C THR A 370 35.49 29.54 9.55
N ALA A 371 34.17 29.80 9.56
CA ALA A 371 33.07 28.92 9.13
C ALA A 371 32.85 28.77 7.60
N GLY A 372 31.99 27.80 7.23
CA GLY A 372 31.45 27.56 5.87
C GLY A 372 31.74 26.13 5.37
N SER A 373 30.84 25.38 4.73
CA SER A 373 29.44 25.64 4.32
C SER A 373 28.65 24.32 4.20
N ALA A 374 27.33 24.36 4.31
CA ALA A 374 26.47 23.19 4.11
C ALA A 374 26.37 22.80 2.62
N PRO A 375 26.33 21.49 2.26
CA PRO A 375 26.12 21.06 0.88
C PRO A 375 24.66 21.21 0.46
N GLU A 376 24.46 22.17 -0.45
CA GLU A 376 23.28 22.54 -1.21
C GLU A 376 22.42 21.36 -1.73
N LEU A 377 21.11 21.38 -1.42
CA LEU A 377 20.11 20.44 -1.95
C LEU A 377 19.83 20.71 -3.44
N ARG A 378 20.60 20.09 -4.34
CA ARG A 378 20.31 20.14 -5.78
C ARG A 378 19.07 19.31 -6.14
N ALA A 379 17.98 19.99 -6.43
CA ALA A 379 16.75 19.39 -6.95
C ALA A 379 16.94 18.84 -8.36
N ILE A 380 17.14 17.53 -8.50
CA ILE A 380 17.18 16.87 -9.81
C ILE A 380 15.75 16.65 -10.30
N ALA A 381 15.36 17.39 -11.34
CA ALA A 381 14.08 17.19 -12.03
C ALA A 381 14.08 15.85 -12.80
N VAL A 382 13.49 14.81 -12.19
CA VAL A 382 13.39 13.48 -12.82
C VAL A 382 12.32 13.48 -13.91
N ARG A 383 12.79 13.52 -15.16
CA ARG A 383 12.01 13.40 -16.40
C ARG A 383 11.22 12.08 -16.41
N GLN A 384 9.89 12.16 -16.47
CA GLN A 384 9.00 10.99 -16.44
C GLN A 384 9.22 10.08 -17.66
N SER A 385 9.93 8.96 -17.47
CA SER A 385 10.01 7.89 -18.46
C SER A 385 9.12 6.72 -18.05
N ARG A 386 7.94 6.60 -18.69
CA ARG A 386 7.09 5.41 -18.55
C ARG A 386 7.84 4.18 -19.10
N PRO A 387 8.13 3.14 -18.30
CA PRO A 387 8.92 2.02 -18.79
C PRO A 387 8.15 1.21 -19.85
N ARG A 388 8.74 1.10 -21.05
CA ARG A 388 8.18 0.37 -22.21
C ARG A 388 7.93 -1.13 -21.97
N ARG A 389 8.33 -1.68 -20.81
CA ARG A 389 8.24 -3.11 -20.45
C ARG A 389 6.82 -3.70 -20.41
N TRP A 390 5.77 -2.89 -20.18
CA TRP A 390 4.38 -3.39 -20.15
C TRP A 390 3.96 -4.03 -21.48
N ARG A 391 4.39 -3.49 -22.64
CA ARG A 391 3.96 -4.00 -23.95
C ARG A 391 4.49 -5.41 -24.26
N LEU A 392 5.67 -5.77 -23.75
CA LEU A 392 6.28 -7.10 -23.91
C LEU A 392 5.56 -8.19 -23.09
N TRP A 393 5.05 -7.86 -21.90
CA TRP A 393 4.29 -8.83 -21.10
C TRP A 393 2.92 -9.15 -21.70
N ARG A 394 2.25 -8.18 -22.34
CA ARG A 394 0.98 -8.45 -23.04
C ARG A 394 1.13 -9.33 -24.28
N SER A 395 2.22 -9.22 -25.04
CA SER A 395 2.44 -10.10 -26.20
C SER A 395 2.81 -11.53 -25.80
N LEU A 396 3.51 -11.72 -24.67
CA LEU A 396 3.79 -13.04 -24.09
C LEU A 396 2.50 -13.74 -23.63
N LEU A 397 1.66 -13.05 -22.85
CA LEU A 397 0.37 -13.60 -22.38
C LEU A 397 -0.62 -13.87 -23.53
N ALA A 398 -0.55 -13.11 -24.63
CA ALA A 398 -1.37 -13.36 -25.82
C ALA A 398 -0.92 -14.61 -26.62
N ARG A 399 0.37 -14.98 -26.58
CA ARG A 399 0.87 -16.22 -27.21
C ARG A 399 0.55 -17.47 -26.38
N LEU A 400 0.56 -17.37 -25.05
CA LEU A 400 0.20 -18.46 -24.13
C LEU A 400 -1.31 -18.76 -24.06
N ARG A 401 -2.15 -17.99 -24.77
CA ARG A 401 -3.59 -18.27 -24.96
C ARG A 401 -3.93 -18.80 -26.37
N ARG A 402 -2.92 -19.07 -27.20
CA ARG A 402 -3.06 -19.64 -28.56
C ARG A 402 -2.28 -20.96 -28.73
N ARG A 403 -1.90 -21.54 -27.60
CA ARG A 403 -1.49 -22.93 -27.39
C ARG A 403 -2.37 -23.46 -26.26
#